data_AF-A0A7Y4ZTK6-F1
#
_entry.id   AF-A0A7Y4ZTK6-F1
#
_cell.length_a   1.000
_cell.length_b   1.000
_cell.length_c   1.000
_cell.angle_alpha   90.00
_cell.angle_beta   90.00
_cell.angle_gamma   90.00
#
_symmetry.space_group_name_H-M   'P 1'
#
loop_
_entity.id
_entity.type
_entity.pdbx_description
1 polymer ?
#
loop_
_entity_poly.entity_id
_entity_poly.type
_entity_poly.pdbx_seq_one_letter_code
_entity_poly.pdbx_strand_id
1 'polypeptide(L)'
;MRRIMLVTLALSTPSLLSACHKDTPSGTASSASASTNTAAVQPSGAASAHTDGTEAVGENVASPASFGLPEPPQVAPGPIRVKGYPDNVRNGMNDPADWAGFTKDGAEFGYCATAGAKDPVTEICNTVDRKSKLVTRTNENRAQQHDNKLAEDLKKWRDASGLTELKPTSPTVQKPPALTGNWPFTDIVVEVLVAGSTATKKGDMTPAVVKLGGAVGDEAPVHPFTLGSNPKPQAPPHFAVLNFFALSPGGKELGAVGHFNACEYCDSFDVKRWTVGSFAAGIYNDTGFRHHGKKEYAKAAEYFLKAVFADPAAKLPAYNLACAYARMKDPHTQSALKLAIARGGDATKKRAPKDADFDLVKNEPWFVELTK
;
A
#
# COMPACT_ATOMS: atom_id res chain seq x y z
N MET A 1 -56.74 33.67 -2.91
CA MET A 1 -56.23 33.23 -1.59
C MET A 1 -55.21 32.12 -1.79
N ARG A 2 -53.92 32.42 -1.72
CA ARG A 2 -52.81 31.45 -1.73
C ARG A 2 -51.93 31.73 -0.52
N ARG A 3 -51.85 30.78 0.40
CA ARG A 3 -50.96 30.82 1.57
C ARG A 3 -49.56 30.38 1.13
N ILE A 4 -48.58 31.25 1.33
CA ILE A 4 -47.15 30.91 1.22
C ILE A 4 -46.69 30.48 2.61
N MET A 5 -46.28 29.22 2.74
CA MET A 5 -45.64 28.69 3.94
C MET A 5 -44.16 29.06 3.90
N LEU A 6 -43.72 29.88 4.86
CA LEU A 6 -42.31 30.16 5.12
C LEU A 6 -41.76 29.03 6.02
N VAL A 7 -40.78 28.27 5.53
CA VAL A 7 -40.02 27.30 6.33
C VAL A 7 -38.73 27.97 6.78
N THR A 8 -38.59 28.17 8.08
CA THR A 8 -37.38 28.73 8.72
C THR A 8 -36.37 27.60 8.95
N LEU A 9 -35.26 27.60 8.21
CA LEU A 9 -34.15 26.69 8.44
C LEU A 9 -33.25 27.27 9.55
N ALA A 10 -33.15 26.59 10.69
CA ALA A 10 -32.19 26.91 11.74
C ALA A 10 -30.80 26.40 11.36
N LEU A 11 -29.85 27.32 11.16
CA LEU A 11 -28.43 27.02 10.98
C LEU A 11 -27.81 26.73 12.36
N SER A 12 -27.58 25.46 12.67
CA SER A 12 -26.70 25.05 13.77
C SER A 12 -25.25 25.11 13.30
N THR A 13 -24.43 25.93 13.96
CA THR A 13 -22.98 25.98 13.78
C THR A 13 -22.32 24.70 14.31
N PRO A 14 -21.44 24.01 13.54
CA PRO A 14 -20.61 22.96 14.11
C PRO A 14 -19.46 23.57 14.92
N SER A 15 -19.35 23.14 16.17
CA SER A 15 -18.19 23.38 17.02
C SER A 15 -16.93 22.76 16.41
N LEU A 16 -15.90 23.58 16.21
CA LEU A 16 -14.56 23.14 15.82
C LEU A 16 -13.93 22.31 16.94
N LEU A 17 -13.94 20.98 16.78
CA LEU A 17 -13.13 20.05 17.56
C LEU A 17 -11.76 19.92 16.89
N SER A 18 -10.72 20.24 17.65
CA SER A 18 -9.32 20.10 17.24
C SER A 18 -8.98 18.61 17.03
N ALA A 19 -8.65 18.24 15.80
CA ALA A 19 -8.25 16.89 15.42
C ALA A 19 -6.71 16.80 15.24
N CYS A 20 -6.16 15.66 15.65
CA CYS A 20 -4.79 15.14 15.52
C CYS A 20 -3.82 15.98 14.65
N HIS A 21 -2.92 16.73 15.30
CA HIS A 21 -1.73 17.24 14.64
C HIS A 21 -0.69 16.12 14.47
N LYS A 22 -0.24 15.91 13.22
CA LYS A 22 1.00 15.20 12.90
C LYS A 22 2.16 16.15 13.18
N ASP A 23 2.94 15.88 14.22
CA ASP A 23 4.16 16.63 14.48
C ASP A 23 5.16 16.44 13.32
N THR A 24 5.59 17.57 12.75
CA THR A 24 6.73 17.65 11.83
C THR A 24 8.00 17.74 12.66
N PRO A 25 9.11 17.05 12.34
CA PRO A 25 10.35 17.20 13.10
C PRO A 25 10.90 18.62 12.93
N SER A 26 11.10 19.33 14.05
CA SER A 26 11.74 20.65 14.07
C SER A 26 13.24 20.51 13.78
N GLY A 27 13.68 20.96 12.60
CA GLY A 27 15.08 21.26 12.32
C GLY A 27 15.41 22.68 12.79
N THR A 28 16.47 22.80 13.58
CA THR A 28 17.05 24.05 14.07
C THR A 28 17.53 24.95 12.93
N ALA A 29 17.26 26.25 13.07
CA ALA A 29 17.50 27.30 12.08
C ALA A 29 18.96 27.75 11.96
N SER A 30 19.31 28.22 10.77
CA SER A 30 20.21 29.36 10.58
C SER A 30 19.68 30.25 9.45
N SER A 31 19.86 31.56 9.64
CA SER A 31 19.39 32.77 8.92
C SER A 31 19.67 32.81 7.40
N ALA A 32 19.06 33.60 6.50
CA ALA A 32 18.10 34.72 6.47
C ALA A 32 17.44 34.71 5.06
N SER A 33 16.20 35.16 4.82
CA SER A 33 15.87 36.50 4.29
C SER A 33 14.38 36.50 3.90
N ALA A 34 13.71 37.64 4.08
CA ALA A 34 12.25 37.79 3.96
C ALA A 34 11.67 37.64 2.55
N SER A 35 10.50 37.00 2.45
CA SER A 35 9.45 37.38 1.50
C SER A 35 8.09 36.88 1.99
N THR A 36 7.14 37.80 2.14
CA THR A 36 5.77 37.58 2.60
C THR A 36 4.94 36.89 1.51
N ASN A 37 4.33 35.74 1.82
CA ASN A 37 3.24 35.20 1.00
C ASN A 37 2.15 34.56 1.86
N THR A 38 0.94 35.03 1.60
CA THR A 38 -0.33 34.68 2.24
C THR A 38 -0.72 33.24 1.90
N ALA A 39 -0.88 32.40 2.93
CA ALA A 39 -1.21 30.97 2.77
C ALA A 39 -2.71 30.76 2.56
N ALA A 40 -3.07 30.14 1.43
CA ALA A 40 -4.39 29.54 1.22
C ALA A 40 -4.37 28.10 1.75
N VAL A 41 -5.31 27.78 2.64
CA VAL A 41 -5.51 26.46 3.24
C VAL A 41 -6.11 25.50 2.20
N GLN A 42 -5.35 24.46 1.83
CA GLN A 42 -5.84 23.26 1.16
C GLN A 42 -5.77 22.08 2.14
N PRO A 43 -6.75 21.14 2.13
CA PRO A 43 -6.69 19.96 2.97
C PRO A 43 -5.60 19.02 2.44
N SER A 44 -4.53 18.81 3.22
CA SER A 44 -3.50 17.84 2.87
C SER A 44 -4.07 16.43 3.05
N GLY A 45 -4.16 15.69 1.95
CA GLY A 45 -4.35 14.25 1.98
C GLY A 45 -3.17 13.64 2.72
N ALA A 46 -3.42 13.07 3.89
CA ALA A 46 -2.43 12.33 4.64
C ALA A 46 -1.95 11.13 3.81
N ALA A 47 -0.73 11.21 3.31
CA ALA A 47 0.01 10.00 2.98
C ALA A 47 0.16 9.20 4.29
N SER A 48 -0.44 8.01 4.34
CA SER A 48 -0.04 6.97 5.28
C SER A 48 1.45 6.73 5.01
N ALA A 49 2.30 7.10 5.96
CA ALA A 49 3.70 6.71 5.95
C ALA A 49 3.75 5.22 6.27
N HIS A 50 3.43 4.39 5.27
CA HIS A 50 3.83 2.99 5.29
C HIS A 50 5.34 3.00 5.17
N THR A 51 6.00 2.71 6.29
CA THR A 51 7.41 2.33 6.27
C THR A 51 7.48 1.03 5.46
N ASP A 52 8.10 1.08 4.27
CA ASP A 52 8.60 -0.08 3.52
C ASP A 52 9.66 -0.77 4.40
N GLY A 53 9.18 -1.51 5.39
CA GLY A 53 9.98 -2.22 6.38
C GLY A 53 9.83 -3.71 6.16
N THR A 54 10.21 -4.20 4.97
CA THR A 54 10.36 -5.64 4.72
C THR A 54 11.75 -6.08 5.17
N GLU A 55 12.13 -5.80 6.42
CA GLU A 55 13.20 -6.57 7.05
C GLU A 55 12.61 -7.94 7.37
N ALA A 56 13.26 -8.99 6.90
CA ALA A 56 12.93 -10.36 7.27
C ALA A 56 13.05 -10.48 8.80
N VAL A 57 11.91 -10.41 9.47
CA VAL A 57 11.91 -10.39 10.93
C VAL A 57 12.37 -11.75 11.43
N GLY A 58 13.41 -11.75 12.25
CA GLY A 58 13.92 -12.96 12.89
C GLY A 58 12.80 -13.72 13.60
N GLU A 59 12.96 -15.04 13.71
CA GLU A 59 11.95 -16.04 14.11
C GLU A 59 11.29 -15.86 15.50
N ASN A 60 11.49 -14.74 16.21
CA ASN A 60 11.01 -14.50 17.57
C ASN A 60 10.16 -13.22 17.70
N VAL A 61 9.30 -12.91 16.73
CA VAL A 61 8.29 -11.87 16.94
C VAL A 61 7.23 -12.38 17.89
N ALA A 62 7.11 -11.77 19.06
CA ALA A 62 6.14 -12.18 20.05
C ALA A 62 4.70 -12.10 19.50
N SER A 63 3.98 -13.22 19.58
CA SER A 63 2.62 -13.35 19.09
C SER A 63 1.65 -12.47 19.89
N PRO A 64 0.61 -11.89 19.27
CA PRO A 64 -0.44 -11.18 20.01
C PRO A 64 -1.03 -12.00 21.18
N ALA A 65 -1.19 -13.32 20.98
CA ALA A 65 -1.72 -14.23 21.98
C ALA A 65 -0.82 -14.35 23.22
N SER A 66 0.51 -14.23 23.08
CA SER A 66 1.43 -14.30 24.23
C SER A 66 1.33 -13.08 25.16
N PHE A 67 0.64 -12.02 24.72
CA PHE A 67 0.29 -10.87 25.55
C PHE A 67 -1.13 -10.96 26.14
N GLY A 68 -1.87 -12.05 25.90
CA GLY A 68 -3.24 -12.21 26.36
C GLY A 68 -4.26 -11.42 25.55
N LEU A 69 -3.97 -11.11 24.28
CA LEU A 69 -4.97 -10.57 23.37
C LEU A 69 -5.88 -11.70 22.83
N PRO A 70 -7.18 -11.43 22.64
CA PRO A 70 -8.09 -12.42 22.07
C PRO A 70 -7.74 -12.70 20.61
N GLU A 71 -8.04 -13.91 20.13
CA GLU A 71 -7.93 -14.22 18.72
C GLU A 71 -9.10 -13.60 17.93
N PRO A 72 -8.86 -13.00 16.76
CA PRO A 72 -9.93 -12.55 15.91
C PRO A 72 -10.68 -13.75 15.31
N PRO A 73 -11.95 -13.56 14.90
CA PRO A 73 -12.69 -14.57 14.16
C PRO A 73 -11.88 -15.03 12.94
N GLN A 74 -11.68 -16.34 12.81
CA GLN A 74 -10.95 -16.92 11.70
C GLN A 74 -11.81 -16.89 10.43
N VAL A 75 -11.19 -16.57 9.32
CA VAL A 75 -11.79 -16.65 7.99
C VAL A 75 -11.19 -17.83 7.24
N ALA A 76 -12.05 -18.63 6.60
CA ALA A 76 -11.57 -19.77 5.83
C ALA A 76 -10.78 -19.27 4.60
N PRO A 77 -9.59 -19.83 4.31
CA PRO A 77 -8.87 -19.51 3.08
C PRO A 77 -9.70 -19.85 1.84
N GLY A 78 -9.51 -19.10 0.76
CA GLY A 78 -10.22 -19.30 -0.51
C GLY A 78 -9.60 -18.53 -1.66
N PRO A 79 -10.23 -18.49 -2.84
CA PRO A 79 -9.68 -17.73 -3.97
C PRO A 79 -9.61 -16.23 -3.66
N ILE A 80 -8.56 -15.57 -4.15
CA ILE A 80 -8.45 -14.11 -4.06
C ILE A 80 -9.57 -13.46 -4.90
N ARG A 81 -10.25 -12.47 -4.31
CA ARG A 81 -11.28 -11.68 -4.99
C ARG A 81 -10.72 -10.31 -5.27
N VAL A 82 -10.72 -9.90 -6.54
CA VAL A 82 -10.20 -8.60 -6.98
C VAL A 82 -11.28 -7.86 -7.75
N LYS A 83 -11.53 -6.61 -7.38
CA LYS A 83 -12.37 -5.68 -8.10
C LYS A 83 -11.52 -4.59 -8.75
N GLY A 84 -11.89 -4.18 -9.96
CA GLY A 84 -11.09 -3.26 -10.78
C GLY A 84 -9.88 -3.91 -11.44
N TYR A 85 -9.79 -5.25 -11.45
CA TYR A 85 -8.79 -5.95 -12.24
C TYR A 85 -9.05 -5.69 -13.74
N PRO A 86 -8.04 -5.28 -14.53
CA PRO A 86 -8.30 -4.85 -15.90
C PRO A 86 -8.69 -6.03 -16.79
N ASP A 87 -9.60 -5.80 -17.74
CA ASP A 87 -9.90 -6.81 -18.77
C ASP A 87 -8.77 -6.91 -19.80
N ASN A 88 -8.08 -5.80 -20.05
CA ASN A 88 -7.00 -5.67 -21.02
C ASN A 88 -5.84 -4.85 -20.44
N VAL A 89 -4.62 -5.30 -20.67
CA VAL A 89 -3.37 -4.58 -20.32
C VAL A 89 -2.72 -3.90 -21.51
N ARG A 90 -3.01 -4.36 -22.75
CA ARG A 90 -2.72 -3.62 -23.99
C ARG A 90 -3.99 -2.93 -24.47
N ASN A 91 -3.90 -1.62 -24.72
CA ASN A 91 -4.91 -0.84 -25.40
C ASN A 91 -4.25 0.24 -26.26
N GLY A 92 -4.26 0.03 -27.58
CA GLY A 92 -3.66 0.96 -28.54
C GLY A 92 -2.13 0.85 -28.57
N MET A 93 -1.46 1.97 -28.32
CA MET A 93 -0.01 2.14 -28.52
C MET A 93 0.82 1.95 -27.24
N ASN A 94 0.28 1.35 -26.19
CA ASN A 94 1.08 1.04 -25.01
C ASN A 94 1.82 -0.29 -25.20
N ASP A 95 3.03 -0.38 -24.65
CA ASP A 95 3.83 -1.61 -24.67
C ASP A 95 3.85 -2.22 -23.26
N PRO A 96 2.81 -3.00 -22.89
CA PRO A 96 2.77 -3.72 -21.61
C PRO A 96 3.91 -4.73 -21.51
N ALA A 97 4.11 -5.27 -20.30
CA ALA A 97 5.05 -6.37 -20.15
C ALA A 97 4.65 -7.57 -21.01
N ASP A 98 5.66 -8.26 -21.52
CA ASP A 98 5.50 -9.46 -22.32
C ASP A 98 5.53 -10.71 -21.43
N TRP A 99 6.25 -10.65 -20.30
CA TRP A 99 6.21 -11.65 -19.23
C TRP A 99 6.09 -10.98 -17.87
N ALA A 100 5.41 -11.63 -16.92
CA ALA A 100 5.42 -11.21 -15.53
C ALA A 100 5.08 -12.35 -14.57
N GLY A 101 5.39 -12.15 -13.29
CA GLY A 101 5.05 -13.10 -12.23
C GLY A 101 6.17 -13.34 -11.23
N PHE A 102 5.95 -14.37 -10.40
CA PHE A 102 6.97 -14.88 -9.51
C PHE A 102 7.88 -15.86 -10.25
N THR A 103 9.15 -15.91 -9.85
CA THR A 103 10.00 -17.03 -10.24
C THR A 103 9.44 -18.33 -9.66
N LYS A 104 9.81 -19.47 -10.26
CA LYS A 104 9.31 -20.80 -9.87
C LYS A 104 9.52 -21.11 -8.38
N ASP A 105 10.62 -20.63 -7.81
CA ASP A 105 10.97 -20.75 -6.39
C ASP A 105 10.38 -19.63 -5.49
N GLY A 106 9.71 -18.64 -6.09
CA GLY A 106 9.18 -17.46 -5.41
C GLY A 106 10.25 -16.51 -4.86
N ALA A 107 11.52 -16.67 -5.24
CA ALA A 107 12.61 -15.82 -4.77
C ALA A 107 12.49 -14.39 -5.29
N GLU A 108 12.08 -14.22 -6.55
CA GLU A 108 11.91 -12.93 -7.21
C GLU A 108 10.49 -12.76 -7.76
N PHE A 109 10.04 -11.52 -7.91
CA PHE A 109 8.79 -11.16 -8.61
C PHE A 109 9.07 -10.02 -9.58
N GLY A 110 8.55 -10.07 -10.80
CA GLY A 110 8.66 -8.92 -11.69
C GLY A 110 8.15 -9.17 -13.08
N TYR A 111 8.80 -8.52 -14.05
CA TYR A 111 8.35 -8.49 -15.44
C TYR A 111 9.52 -8.50 -16.41
N CYS A 112 9.24 -8.85 -17.67
CA CYS A 112 10.07 -8.62 -18.84
C CYS A 112 9.27 -7.84 -19.87
N ALA A 113 9.88 -6.83 -20.48
CA ALA A 113 9.27 -6.02 -21.51
C ALA A 113 10.29 -5.70 -22.61
N THR A 114 9.79 -5.50 -23.81
CA THR A 114 10.52 -4.88 -24.90
C THR A 114 10.57 -3.36 -24.71
N ALA A 115 11.75 -2.76 -24.88
CA ALA A 115 11.99 -1.34 -24.61
C ALA A 115 12.35 -0.61 -25.92
N GLY A 116 11.35 0.08 -26.48
CA GLY A 116 11.50 0.97 -27.63
C GLY A 116 11.63 0.25 -28.98
N ALA A 117 11.63 1.06 -30.05
CA ALA A 117 11.63 0.59 -31.44
C ALA A 117 13.04 0.39 -32.04
N LYS A 118 14.00 -0.12 -31.25
CA LYS A 118 15.35 -0.43 -31.77
C LYS A 118 15.32 -1.73 -32.58
N ASP A 119 16.17 -1.82 -33.60
CA ASP A 119 16.47 -3.08 -34.31
C ASP A 119 17.96 -3.40 -34.14
N PRO A 120 18.32 -4.48 -33.44
CA PRO A 120 17.45 -5.43 -32.72
C PRO A 120 16.79 -4.82 -31.47
N VAL A 121 15.64 -5.38 -31.08
CA VAL A 121 14.82 -4.88 -29.96
C VAL A 121 15.55 -5.10 -28.63
N THR A 122 15.53 -4.08 -27.78
CA THR A 122 16.02 -4.17 -26.40
C THR A 122 15.00 -4.89 -25.54
N GLU A 123 15.42 -5.92 -24.81
CA GLU A 123 14.58 -6.62 -23.85
C GLU A 123 15.14 -6.40 -22.44
N ILE A 124 14.26 -6.03 -21.50
CA ILE A 124 14.62 -5.76 -20.11
C ILE A 124 13.69 -6.55 -19.20
N CYS A 125 14.29 -7.33 -18.30
CA CYS A 125 13.60 -7.98 -17.20
C CYS A 125 13.98 -7.34 -15.88
N ASN A 126 12.99 -6.80 -15.17
CA ASN A 126 13.14 -6.17 -13.87
C ASN A 126 12.36 -6.97 -12.83
N THR A 127 13.06 -7.48 -11.83
CA THR A 127 12.47 -8.24 -10.72
C THR A 127 12.90 -7.68 -9.37
N VAL A 128 12.10 -7.92 -8.33
CA VAL A 128 12.40 -7.56 -6.95
C VAL A 128 12.52 -8.80 -6.09
N ASP A 129 13.58 -8.88 -5.29
CA ASP A 129 13.74 -9.93 -4.27
C ASP A 129 12.92 -9.61 -3.01
N ARG A 130 12.93 -10.51 -2.02
CA ARG A 130 12.20 -10.33 -0.74
C ARG A 130 12.64 -9.13 0.09
N LYS A 131 13.79 -8.54 -0.21
CA LYS A 131 14.30 -7.32 0.43
C LYS A 131 13.98 -6.08 -0.41
N SER A 132 13.08 -6.20 -1.38
CA SER A 132 12.71 -5.17 -2.34
C SER A 132 13.90 -4.66 -3.16
N LYS A 133 14.96 -5.47 -3.30
CA LYS A 133 16.11 -5.11 -4.15
C LYS A 133 15.76 -5.41 -5.60
N LEU A 134 15.87 -4.38 -6.44
CA LEU A 134 15.72 -4.51 -7.88
C LEU A 134 16.89 -5.29 -8.50
N VAL A 135 16.57 -6.26 -9.34
CA VAL A 135 17.48 -7.03 -10.17
C VAL A 135 17.08 -6.82 -11.63
N THR A 136 17.99 -6.22 -12.39
CA THR A 136 17.79 -5.94 -13.81
C THR A 136 18.63 -6.90 -14.65
N ARG A 137 17.99 -7.51 -15.65
CA ARG A 137 18.61 -8.33 -16.68
C ARG A 137 18.23 -7.74 -18.03
N THR A 138 19.19 -7.55 -18.93
CA THR A 138 18.97 -6.90 -20.22
C THR A 138 19.86 -7.54 -21.29
N ASN A 139 19.42 -7.47 -22.55
CA ASN A 139 20.23 -7.84 -23.70
C ASN A 139 21.14 -6.70 -24.22
N GLU A 140 21.17 -5.56 -23.52
CA GLU A 140 22.11 -4.47 -23.79
C GLU A 140 23.39 -4.58 -22.96
N ASN A 141 24.52 -4.28 -23.58
CA ASN A 141 25.79 -4.13 -22.88
C ASN A 141 25.89 -2.77 -22.15
N ARG A 142 27.02 -2.50 -21.48
CA ARG A 142 27.23 -1.23 -20.73
C ARG A 142 27.19 0.02 -21.62
N ALA A 143 27.40 -0.12 -22.92
CA ALA A 143 27.30 0.95 -23.90
C ALA A 143 25.88 1.09 -24.48
N GLN A 144 24.87 0.40 -23.92
CA GLN A 144 23.48 0.39 -24.39
C GLN A 144 23.32 -0.11 -25.83
N GLN A 145 24.24 -0.98 -26.25
CA GLN A 145 24.19 -1.66 -27.53
C GLN A 145 23.72 -3.08 -27.33
N HIS A 146 22.94 -3.58 -28.28
CA HIS A 146 22.52 -4.97 -28.27
C HIS A 146 23.72 -5.91 -28.29
N ASP A 147 23.65 -6.96 -27.48
CA ASP A 147 24.64 -8.01 -27.39
C ASP A 147 23.95 -9.38 -27.54
N ASN A 148 24.29 -10.10 -28.61
CA ASN A 148 23.65 -11.38 -28.93
C ASN A 148 23.81 -12.42 -27.82
N LYS A 149 24.95 -12.41 -27.10
CA LYS A 149 25.18 -13.35 -26.00
C LYS A 149 24.28 -13.01 -24.82
N LEU A 150 24.17 -11.73 -24.47
CA LEU A 150 23.24 -11.29 -23.43
C LEU A 150 21.78 -11.58 -23.82
N ALA A 151 21.41 -11.46 -25.09
CA ALA A 151 20.09 -11.85 -25.59
C ALA A 151 19.81 -13.35 -25.40
N GLU A 152 20.78 -14.21 -25.74
CA GLU A 152 20.67 -15.66 -25.52
C GLU A 152 20.59 -16.02 -24.03
N ASP A 153 21.44 -15.41 -23.19
CA ASP A 153 21.45 -15.61 -21.74
C ASP A 153 20.13 -15.16 -21.10
N LEU A 154 19.61 -14.00 -21.53
CA LEU A 154 18.32 -13.46 -21.05
C LEU A 154 17.16 -14.38 -21.43
N LYS A 155 17.11 -14.83 -22.69
CA LYS A 155 16.10 -15.80 -23.16
C LYS A 155 16.16 -17.09 -22.34
N LYS A 156 17.35 -17.67 -22.17
CA LYS A 156 17.53 -18.90 -21.39
C LYS A 156 17.07 -18.72 -19.95
N TRP A 157 17.41 -17.60 -19.32
CA TRP A 157 16.95 -17.29 -17.97
C TRP A 157 15.43 -17.15 -17.90
N ARG A 158 14.84 -16.38 -18.82
CA ARG A 158 13.39 -16.13 -18.87
C ARG A 158 12.61 -17.43 -19.04
N ASP A 159 13.03 -18.29 -19.98
CA ASP A 159 12.39 -19.58 -20.24
C ASP A 159 12.49 -20.53 -19.02
N ALA A 160 13.53 -20.39 -18.19
CA ALA A 160 13.73 -21.16 -16.96
C ALA A 160 13.12 -20.50 -15.70
N SER A 161 12.78 -19.21 -15.75
CA SER A 161 12.42 -18.40 -14.59
C SER A 161 11.09 -18.81 -13.95
N GLY A 162 10.13 -19.26 -14.76
CA GLY A 162 8.74 -19.48 -14.35
C GLY A 162 7.85 -18.24 -14.48
N LEU A 163 8.35 -17.11 -15.02
CA LEU A 163 7.51 -15.97 -15.35
C LEU A 163 6.44 -16.38 -16.38
N THR A 164 5.23 -15.82 -16.22
CA THR A 164 4.10 -16.10 -17.10
C THR A 164 4.17 -15.20 -18.32
N GLU A 165 4.18 -15.80 -19.51
CA GLU A 165 4.05 -15.08 -20.77
C GLU A 165 2.63 -14.50 -20.89
N LEU A 166 2.56 -13.20 -21.14
CA LEU A 166 1.32 -12.46 -21.33
C LEU A 166 0.97 -12.47 -22.81
N LYS A 167 0.39 -13.58 -23.27
CA LYS A 167 0.11 -13.76 -24.70
C LYS A 167 -0.92 -12.73 -25.20
N PRO A 168 -0.62 -12.00 -26.29
CA PRO A 168 -1.63 -11.18 -26.94
C PRO A 168 -2.75 -12.08 -27.47
N THR A 169 -3.99 -11.70 -27.18
CA THR A 169 -5.19 -12.32 -27.75
C THR A 169 -5.50 -11.80 -29.15
N SER A 170 -4.96 -10.62 -29.50
CA SER A 170 -4.95 -10.04 -30.85
C SER A 170 -3.79 -9.03 -30.93
N PRO A 171 -3.45 -8.48 -32.12
CA PRO A 171 -2.37 -7.50 -32.28
C PRO A 171 -2.48 -6.28 -31.36
N THR A 172 -3.69 -5.91 -30.92
CA THR A 172 -3.94 -4.72 -30.08
C THR A 172 -4.48 -5.06 -28.70
N VAL A 173 -4.68 -6.34 -28.38
CA VAL A 173 -5.34 -6.77 -27.14
C VAL A 173 -4.55 -7.86 -26.46
N GLN A 174 -4.14 -7.58 -25.22
CA GLN A 174 -3.46 -8.50 -24.32
C GLN A 174 -4.20 -8.48 -23.00
N LYS A 175 -4.51 -9.66 -22.47
CA LYS A 175 -5.24 -9.80 -21.20
C LYS A 175 -4.27 -10.08 -20.07
N PRO A 176 -4.54 -9.58 -18.85
CA PRO A 176 -3.77 -10.02 -17.71
C PRO A 176 -4.06 -11.51 -17.42
N PRO A 177 -3.18 -12.21 -16.70
CA PRO A 177 -3.40 -13.61 -16.36
C PRO A 177 -4.60 -13.76 -15.42
N ALA A 178 -5.16 -14.97 -15.40
CA ALA A 178 -6.13 -15.35 -14.38
C ALA A 178 -5.48 -15.32 -12.99
N LEU A 179 -6.23 -14.83 -12.01
CA LEU A 179 -5.82 -14.82 -10.61
C LEU A 179 -5.90 -16.24 -10.06
N THR A 180 -4.81 -16.72 -9.46
CA THR A 180 -4.71 -18.06 -8.89
C THR A 180 -4.09 -18.00 -7.50
N GLY A 181 -4.19 -19.10 -6.75
CA GLY A 181 -3.64 -19.24 -5.40
C GLY A 181 -4.70 -19.17 -4.30
N ASN A 182 -4.27 -19.52 -3.08
CA ASN A 182 -5.11 -19.54 -1.89
C ASN A 182 -4.86 -18.28 -1.06
N TRP A 183 -5.92 -17.49 -0.85
CA TRP A 183 -5.93 -16.23 -0.12
C TRP A 183 -6.47 -16.45 1.29
N PRO A 184 -5.68 -16.15 2.35
CA PRO A 184 -6.08 -16.44 3.72
C PRO A 184 -7.06 -15.42 4.31
N PHE A 185 -7.35 -14.31 3.63
CA PHE A 185 -8.19 -13.23 4.15
C PHE A 185 -9.46 -13.04 3.32
N THR A 186 -10.30 -14.07 3.23
CA THR A 186 -11.45 -14.10 2.31
C THR A 186 -12.52 -13.05 2.61
N ASP A 187 -12.52 -12.42 3.78
CA ASP A 187 -13.33 -11.25 4.10
C ASP A 187 -12.84 -9.96 3.42
N ILE A 188 -11.64 -9.95 2.86
CA ILE A 188 -11.08 -8.87 2.04
C ILE A 188 -11.38 -9.12 0.56
N VAL A 189 -11.97 -8.11 -0.09
CA VAL A 189 -11.94 -7.97 -1.55
C VAL A 189 -10.85 -6.97 -1.89
N VAL A 190 -9.85 -7.40 -2.65
CA VAL A 190 -8.79 -6.50 -3.13
C VAL A 190 -9.39 -5.54 -4.14
N GLU A 191 -9.12 -4.26 -3.97
CA GLU A 191 -9.63 -3.20 -4.82
C GLU A 191 -8.46 -2.53 -5.54
N VAL A 192 -8.57 -2.47 -6.86
CA VAL A 192 -7.62 -1.82 -7.75
C VAL A 192 -8.25 -0.53 -8.22
N LEU A 193 -7.61 0.58 -7.88
CA LEU A 193 -8.00 1.90 -8.38
C LEU A 193 -6.89 2.44 -9.27
N VAL A 194 -7.19 2.59 -10.55
CA VAL A 194 -6.33 3.25 -11.52
C VAL A 194 -6.74 4.72 -11.62
N ALA A 195 -5.79 5.64 -11.45
CA ALA A 195 -5.99 7.06 -11.66
C ALA A 195 -4.99 7.57 -12.69
N GLY A 196 -5.48 8.06 -13.82
CA GLY A 196 -4.65 8.75 -14.82
C GLY A 196 -4.18 10.12 -14.32
N SER A 197 -3.31 10.75 -15.10
CA SER A 197 -2.88 12.11 -14.81
C SER A 197 -4.02 13.12 -14.99
N THR A 198 -4.09 14.09 -14.09
CA THR A 198 -5.08 15.17 -14.13
C THR A 198 -4.41 16.51 -13.93
N ALA A 199 -4.88 17.55 -14.61
CA ALA A 199 -4.40 18.91 -14.42
C ALA A 199 -4.85 19.44 -13.06
N THR A 200 -3.91 19.96 -12.28
CA THR A 200 -4.17 20.68 -11.04
C THR A 200 -4.64 22.10 -11.35
N LYS A 201 -5.17 22.80 -10.34
CA LYS A 201 -5.58 24.21 -10.46
C LYS A 201 -4.46 25.16 -10.90
N LYS A 202 -3.19 24.75 -10.74
CA LYS A 202 -2.00 25.53 -11.13
C LYS A 202 -1.48 25.17 -12.53
N GLY A 203 -2.11 24.22 -13.21
CA GLY A 203 -1.64 23.69 -14.50
C GLY A 203 -0.66 22.52 -14.39
N ASP A 204 -0.13 22.22 -13.20
CA ASP A 204 0.72 21.04 -12.99
C ASP A 204 -0.08 19.75 -13.19
N MET A 205 0.55 18.68 -13.67
CA MET A 205 -0.10 17.38 -13.82
C MET A 205 0.11 16.51 -12.57
N THR A 206 -0.96 15.88 -12.06
CA THR A 206 -0.83 14.80 -11.08
C THR A 206 -0.21 13.57 -11.75
N PRO A 207 0.64 12.78 -11.08
CA PRO A 207 1.15 11.55 -11.67
C PRO A 207 0.02 10.52 -11.85
N ALA A 208 0.06 9.76 -12.93
CA ALA A 208 -0.74 8.56 -13.05
C ALA A 208 -0.27 7.52 -12.01
N VAL A 209 -1.22 6.86 -11.36
CA VAL A 209 -0.95 5.91 -10.26
C VAL A 209 -1.88 4.70 -10.34
N VAL A 210 -1.36 3.56 -9.91
CA VAL A 210 -2.20 2.40 -9.58
C VAL A 210 -2.21 2.27 -8.07
N LYS A 211 -3.40 2.31 -7.47
CA LYS A 211 -3.60 2.14 -6.04
C LYS A 211 -4.16 0.76 -5.77
N LEU A 212 -3.56 0.08 -4.80
CA LEU A 212 -3.98 -1.23 -4.36
C LEU A 212 -4.42 -1.15 -2.90
N GLY A 213 -5.54 -1.78 -2.62
CA GLY A 213 -6.00 -1.98 -1.26
C GLY A 213 -7.15 -2.94 -1.21
N GLY A 214 -8.17 -2.64 -0.41
CA GLY A 214 -9.32 -3.52 -0.33
C GLY A 214 -10.44 -3.02 0.56
N ALA A 215 -11.56 -3.72 0.45
CA ALA A 215 -12.75 -3.57 1.26
C ALA A 215 -12.92 -4.81 2.15
N VAL A 216 -13.33 -4.62 3.40
CA VAL A 216 -13.60 -5.70 4.36
C VAL A 216 -15.10 -5.83 4.57
N GLY A 217 -15.69 -6.93 4.10
CA GLY A 217 -17.16 -7.06 4.08
C GLY A 217 -17.82 -5.92 3.29
N ASP A 218 -18.71 -5.17 3.93
CA ASP A 218 -19.45 -4.04 3.33
C ASP A 218 -18.77 -2.68 3.56
N GLU A 219 -17.57 -2.64 4.15
CA GLU A 219 -16.83 -1.39 4.34
C GLU A 219 -16.37 -0.79 3.00
N ALA A 220 -16.35 0.54 2.91
CA ALA A 220 -15.78 1.20 1.74
C ALA A 220 -14.29 0.81 1.58
N PRO A 221 -13.73 0.79 0.36
CA PRO A 221 -12.34 0.40 0.17
C PRO A 221 -11.36 1.42 0.75
N VAL A 222 -10.21 0.93 1.23
CA VAL A 222 -9.01 1.71 1.58
C VAL A 222 -7.87 1.31 0.67
N HIS A 223 -6.95 2.22 0.38
CA HIS A 223 -5.83 1.99 -0.55
C HIS A 223 -4.48 2.32 0.09
N PRO A 224 -3.98 1.45 0.99
CA PRO A 224 -2.71 1.67 1.68
C PRO A 224 -1.49 1.66 0.73
N PHE A 225 -1.59 1.03 -0.45
CA PHE A 225 -0.45 0.85 -1.36
C PHE A 225 -0.64 1.60 -2.67
N THR A 226 0.44 2.23 -3.13
CA THR A 226 0.48 2.94 -4.41
C THR A 226 1.70 2.48 -5.21
N LEU A 227 1.45 2.17 -6.48
CA LEU A 227 2.42 2.01 -7.54
C LEU A 227 2.45 3.31 -8.35
N GLY A 228 3.64 3.76 -8.71
CA GLY A 228 3.82 4.95 -9.53
C GLY A 228 5.12 4.89 -10.33
N SER A 229 5.19 5.63 -11.43
CA SER A 229 6.38 5.62 -12.30
C SER A 229 7.68 5.92 -11.52
N ASN A 230 8.62 4.97 -11.52
CA ASN A 230 9.94 5.11 -10.92
C ASN A 230 11.03 4.57 -11.87
N PRO A 231 12.05 5.36 -12.24
CA PRO A 231 12.24 6.78 -11.94
C PRO A 231 11.13 7.65 -12.54
N LYS A 232 10.96 8.85 -11.99
CA LYS A 232 10.01 9.83 -12.55
C LYS A 232 10.45 10.16 -13.98
N PRO A 233 9.65 9.84 -15.01
CA PRO A 233 9.99 10.19 -16.39
C PRO A 233 10.00 11.71 -16.56
N GLN A 234 10.71 12.19 -17.59
CA GLN A 234 10.79 13.62 -17.91
C GLN A 234 9.41 14.21 -18.24
N ALA A 235 8.55 13.42 -18.90
CA ALA A 235 7.14 13.74 -19.10
C ALA A 235 6.28 12.81 -18.23
N PRO A 236 5.31 13.33 -17.45
CA PRO A 236 4.48 12.50 -16.59
C PRO A 236 3.64 11.54 -17.46
N PRO A 237 3.57 10.24 -17.09
CA PRO A 237 2.76 9.29 -17.83
C PRO A 237 1.29 9.67 -17.72
N HIS A 238 0.55 9.63 -18.83
CA HIS A 238 -0.86 10.02 -18.85
C HIS A 238 -1.76 8.91 -18.33
N PHE A 239 -1.36 7.66 -18.60
CA PHE A 239 -2.14 6.47 -18.32
C PHE A 239 -1.40 5.56 -17.34
N ALA A 240 -2.19 4.80 -16.61
CA ALA A 240 -1.72 3.74 -15.73
C ALA A 240 -2.59 2.50 -15.98
N VAL A 241 -2.02 1.32 -15.82
CA VAL A 241 -2.77 0.05 -15.79
C VAL A 241 -2.06 -0.91 -14.84
N LEU A 242 -2.85 -1.73 -14.14
CA LEU A 242 -2.29 -2.86 -13.40
C LEU A 242 -1.95 -3.97 -14.41
N ASN A 243 -0.68 -4.05 -14.78
CA ASN A 243 -0.22 -4.97 -15.81
C ASN A 243 -0.24 -6.42 -15.33
N PHE A 244 0.09 -6.65 -14.06
CA PHE A 244 0.11 -7.98 -13.46
C PHE A 244 -0.19 -7.92 -11.97
N PHE A 245 -0.92 -8.91 -11.45
CA PHE A 245 -1.13 -9.12 -10.03
C PHE A 245 -1.21 -10.61 -9.73
N ALA A 246 -0.44 -11.09 -8.75
CA ALA A 246 -0.45 -12.51 -8.40
C ALA A 246 -0.05 -12.77 -6.95
N LEU A 247 -0.44 -13.95 -6.48
CA LEU A 247 0.12 -14.58 -5.29
C LEU A 247 1.40 -15.35 -5.67
N SER A 248 2.34 -15.40 -4.74
CA SER A 248 3.50 -16.29 -4.87
C SER A 248 3.06 -17.76 -4.86
N PRO A 249 3.88 -18.70 -5.36
CA PRO A 249 3.53 -20.13 -5.38
C PRO A 249 3.10 -20.69 -4.02
N GLY A 250 3.65 -20.17 -2.92
CA GLY A 250 3.28 -20.55 -1.56
C GLY A 250 2.13 -19.75 -0.94
N GLY A 251 1.54 -18.78 -1.66
CA GLY A 251 0.44 -17.94 -1.16
C GLY A 251 0.83 -16.99 -0.02
N LYS A 252 2.13 -16.76 0.21
CA LYS A 252 2.63 -15.94 1.33
C LYS A 252 2.96 -14.50 0.94
N GLU A 253 3.12 -14.26 -0.36
CA GLU A 253 3.47 -12.95 -0.91
C GLU A 253 2.53 -12.58 -2.04
N LEU A 254 2.32 -11.28 -2.21
CA LEU A 254 1.66 -10.67 -3.34
C LEU A 254 2.70 -9.93 -4.18
N GLY A 255 2.51 -9.94 -5.49
CA GLY A 255 3.30 -9.15 -6.42
C GLY A 255 2.36 -8.34 -7.31
N ALA A 256 2.74 -7.10 -7.60
CA ALA A 256 2.05 -6.25 -8.56
C ALA A 256 3.03 -5.54 -9.49
N VAL A 257 2.66 -5.48 -10.77
CA VAL A 257 3.35 -4.68 -11.79
C VAL A 257 2.39 -3.61 -12.27
N GLY A 258 2.69 -2.35 -11.96
CA GLY A 258 2.03 -1.20 -12.55
C GLY A 258 2.75 -0.81 -13.84
N HIS A 259 1.99 -0.56 -14.90
CA HIS A 259 2.50 -0.03 -16.17
C HIS A 259 1.96 1.39 -16.37
N PHE A 260 2.85 2.31 -16.70
CA PHE A 260 2.56 3.73 -16.86
C PHE A 260 3.12 4.18 -18.20
N ASN A 261 2.28 4.77 -19.03
CA ASN A 261 2.68 5.17 -20.37
C ASN A 261 2.21 6.57 -20.75
N ALA A 262 2.98 7.22 -21.62
CA ALA A 262 2.63 8.48 -22.26
C ALA A 262 2.50 8.27 -23.78
N CYS A 263 1.48 7.49 -24.17
CA CYS A 263 1.29 7.09 -25.57
C CYS A 263 2.54 6.40 -26.14
N GLU A 264 3.02 6.83 -27.30
CA GLU A 264 4.17 6.28 -28.03
C GLU A 264 5.54 6.70 -27.46
N TYR A 265 5.59 7.61 -26.48
CA TYR A 265 6.85 8.27 -26.10
C TYR A 265 7.58 7.59 -24.96
N CYS A 266 6.85 6.99 -24.03
CA CYS A 266 7.47 6.29 -22.92
C CYS A 266 6.54 5.26 -22.29
N ASP A 267 7.15 4.15 -21.92
CA ASP A 267 6.61 3.16 -21.00
C ASP A 267 7.54 3.10 -19.78
N SER A 268 6.92 3.02 -18.62
CA SER A 268 7.62 2.80 -17.36
C SER A 268 6.82 1.83 -16.53
N PHE A 269 7.51 1.14 -15.65
CA PHE A 269 6.89 0.13 -14.81
C PHE A 269 7.31 0.36 -13.36
N ASP A 270 6.41 0.03 -12.45
CA ASP A 270 6.70 -0.11 -11.04
C ASP A 270 6.39 -1.54 -10.63
N VAL A 271 7.33 -2.17 -9.96
CA VAL A 271 7.22 -3.55 -9.51
C VAL A 271 7.35 -3.57 -8.00
N LYS A 272 6.33 -4.10 -7.33
CA LYS A 272 6.35 -4.25 -5.88
C LYS A 272 5.92 -5.64 -5.48
N ARG A 273 6.43 -6.07 -4.34
CA ARG A 273 6.00 -7.26 -3.64
C ARG A 273 5.72 -6.93 -2.19
N TRP A 274 4.77 -7.64 -1.60
CA TRP A 274 4.41 -7.53 -0.19
C TRP A 274 4.21 -8.91 0.40
N THR A 275 4.38 -9.06 1.71
CA THR A 275 3.80 -10.23 2.37
C THR A 275 2.29 -10.09 2.36
N VAL A 276 1.57 -11.20 2.18
CA VAL A 276 0.10 -11.25 2.22
C VAL A 276 -0.41 -10.69 3.54
N GLY A 277 0.28 -11.00 4.64
CA GLY A 277 0.01 -10.47 5.98
C GLY A 277 0.12 -8.95 6.06
N SER A 278 1.23 -8.37 5.60
CA SER A 278 1.43 -6.90 5.63
C SER A 278 0.40 -6.15 4.78
N PHE A 279 0.01 -6.71 3.63
CA PHE A 279 -1.01 -6.13 2.77
C PHE A 279 -2.38 -6.09 3.46
N ALA A 280 -2.81 -7.23 4.02
CA ALA A 280 -4.06 -7.32 4.77
C ALA A 280 -4.04 -6.46 6.04
N ALA A 281 -2.93 -6.44 6.77
CA ALA A 281 -2.77 -5.60 7.96
C ALA A 281 -2.93 -4.10 7.64
N GLY A 282 -2.42 -3.64 6.49
CA GLY A 282 -2.65 -2.27 6.02
C GLY A 282 -4.15 -1.97 5.80
N ILE A 283 -4.87 -2.88 5.14
CA ILE A 283 -6.31 -2.71 4.87
C ILE A 283 -7.13 -2.70 6.16
N TYR A 284 -6.87 -3.66 7.05
CA TYR A 284 -7.55 -3.71 8.35
C TYR A 284 -7.23 -2.48 9.19
N ASN A 285 -5.98 -2.04 9.24
CA ASN A 285 -5.58 -0.87 10.00
C ASN A 285 -6.28 0.41 9.51
N ASP A 286 -6.27 0.67 8.20
CA ASP A 286 -6.91 1.88 7.66
C ASP A 286 -8.43 1.83 7.79
N THR A 287 -9.02 0.63 7.75
CA THR A 287 -10.44 0.43 8.07
C THR A 287 -10.73 0.73 9.54
N GLY A 288 -9.96 0.18 10.46
CA GLY A 288 -10.06 0.48 11.89
C GLY A 288 -9.88 1.97 12.19
N PHE A 289 -8.96 2.64 11.50
CA PHE A 289 -8.71 4.07 11.67
C PHE A 289 -9.92 4.93 11.27
N ARG A 290 -10.66 4.54 10.23
CA ARG A 290 -11.92 5.22 9.85
C ARG A 290 -12.97 5.12 10.95
N HIS A 291 -13.13 3.94 11.56
CA HIS A 291 -14.04 3.76 12.71
C HIS A 291 -13.56 4.52 13.94
N HIS A 292 -12.25 4.54 14.19
CA HIS A 292 -11.65 5.31 15.27
C HIS A 292 -11.95 6.81 15.14
N GLY A 293 -11.81 7.36 13.93
CA GLY A 293 -12.16 8.76 13.62
C GLY A 293 -13.64 9.09 13.86
N LYS A 294 -14.53 8.09 13.68
CA LYS A 294 -15.96 8.18 14.00
C LYS A 294 -16.28 7.94 15.48
N LYS A 295 -15.26 7.68 16.32
CA LYS A 295 -15.38 7.28 17.74
C LYS A 295 -16.10 5.95 17.95
N GLU A 296 -16.14 5.09 16.93
CA GLU A 296 -16.67 3.73 16.98
C GLU A 296 -15.58 2.77 17.50
N TYR A 297 -15.10 3.00 18.72
CA TYR A 297 -13.86 2.40 19.24
C TYR A 297 -13.89 0.87 19.30
N ALA A 298 -15.04 0.25 19.59
CA ALA A 298 -15.17 -1.20 19.61
C ALA A 298 -14.91 -1.80 18.22
N LYS A 299 -15.54 -1.25 17.19
CA LYS A 299 -15.35 -1.66 15.80
C LYS A 299 -13.93 -1.35 15.30
N ALA A 300 -13.36 -0.22 15.72
CA ALA A 300 -11.97 0.10 15.44
C ALA A 300 -11.02 -0.96 16.03
N ALA A 301 -11.23 -1.36 17.29
CA ALA A 301 -10.45 -2.38 17.97
C ALA A 301 -10.56 -3.75 17.28
N GLU A 302 -11.74 -4.16 16.81
CA GLU A 302 -11.91 -5.40 16.03
C GLU A 302 -11.01 -5.42 14.78
N TYR A 303 -10.99 -4.34 14.01
CA TYR A 303 -10.14 -4.27 12.81
C TYR A 303 -8.66 -4.13 13.16
N PHE A 304 -8.29 -3.35 14.18
CA PHE A 304 -6.89 -3.28 14.61
C PHE A 304 -6.40 -4.64 15.13
N LEU A 305 -7.25 -5.41 15.79
CA LEU A 305 -6.94 -6.78 16.21
C LEU A 305 -6.69 -7.69 15.01
N LYS A 306 -7.57 -7.67 14.00
CA LYS A 306 -7.34 -8.39 12.73
C LYS A 306 -6.02 -7.98 12.08
N ALA A 307 -5.70 -6.69 12.06
CA ALA A 307 -4.44 -6.19 11.50
C ALA A 307 -3.21 -6.71 12.26
N VAL A 308 -3.27 -6.73 13.59
CA VAL A 308 -2.20 -7.22 14.47
C VAL A 308 -1.90 -8.71 14.28
N PHE A 309 -2.93 -9.51 13.95
CA PHE A 309 -2.80 -10.92 13.64
C PHE A 309 -2.42 -11.19 12.18
N ALA A 310 -2.88 -10.36 11.24
CA ALA A 310 -2.51 -10.46 9.84
C ALA A 310 -1.00 -10.22 9.63
N ASP A 311 -0.44 -9.24 10.34
CA ASP A 311 1.01 -8.98 10.37
C ASP A 311 1.51 -8.83 11.82
N PRO A 312 2.05 -9.92 12.40
CA PRO A 312 2.63 -9.88 13.74
C PRO A 312 3.84 -8.95 13.88
N ALA A 313 4.46 -8.50 12.81
CA ALA A 313 5.57 -7.55 12.87
C ALA A 313 5.12 -6.08 12.79
N ALA A 314 3.89 -5.82 12.34
CA ALA A 314 3.41 -4.47 12.12
C ALA A 314 3.32 -3.69 13.44
N LYS A 315 4.05 -2.56 13.48
CA LYS A 315 4.14 -1.68 14.67
C LYS A 315 2.88 -0.86 14.87
N LEU A 316 2.39 -0.24 13.78
CA LEU A 316 1.28 0.71 13.82
C LEU A 316 -0.05 0.10 14.28
N PRO A 317 -0.47 -1.09 13.80
CA PRO A 317 -1.75 -1.67 14.23
C PRO A 317 -1.80 -2.01 15.73
N ALA A 318 -0.69 -2.48 16.31
CA ALA A 318 -0.62 -2.78 17.74
C ALA A 318 -0.83 -1.52 18.59
N TYR A 319 -0.23 -0.40 18.18
CA TYR A 319 -0.41 0.88 18.86
C TYR A 319 -1.85 1.39 18.72
N ASN A 320 -2.41 1.34 17.50
CA ASN A 320 -3.79 1.77 17.27
C ASN A 320 -4.82 0.92 18.03
N LEU A 321 -4.57 -0.39 18.18
CA LEU A 321 -5.35 -1.27 19.04
C LEU A 321 -5.33 -0.80 20.50
N ALA A 322 -4.14 -0.48 21.02
CA ALA A 322 -3.99 0.02 22.39
C ALA A 322 -4.74 1.34 22.60
N CYS A 323 -4.68 2.26 21.63
CA CYS A 323 -5.46 3.50 21.64
C CYS A 323 -6.97 3.21 21.70
N ALA A 324 -7.48 2.36 20.79
CA ALA A 324 -8.90 2.04 20.75
C ALA A 324 -9.41 1.42 22.06
N TYR A 325 -8.65 0.47 22.65
CA TYR A 325 -8.97 -0.11 23.95
C TYR A 325 -8.92 0.90 25.09
N ALA A 326 -7.92 1.79 25.11
CA ALA A 326 -7.80 2.83 26.14
C ALA A 326 -9.01 3.77 26.16
N ARG A 327 -9.52 4.15 24.98
CA ARG A 327 -10.74 4.98 24.84
C ARG A 327 -12.00 4.33 25.42
N MET A 328 -12.00 3.02 25.61
CA MET A 328 -13.10 2.25 26.18
C MET A 328 -12.84 1.78 27.61
N LYS A 329 -11.65 2.04 28.18
CA LYS A 329 -11.15 1.39 29.42
C LYS A 329 -11.24 -0.14 29.34
N ASP A 330 -10.97 -0.70 28.18
CA ASP A 330 -11.02 -2.15 27.99
C ASP A 330 -9.86 -2.83 28.77
N PRO A 331 -10.11 -3.96 29.46
CA PRO A 331 -9.08 -4.66 30.23
C PRO A 331 -7.86 -5.09 29.38
N HIS A 332 -8.01 -5.25 28.06
CA HIS A 332 -6.91 -5.60 27.16
C HIS A 332 -6.00 -4.42 26.81
N THR A 333 -6.30 -3.20 27.26
CA THR A 333 -5.48 -2.00 26.98
C THR A 333 -4.02 -2.21 27.38
N GLN A 334 -3.76 -2.75 28.58
CA GLN A 334 -2.41 -3.00 29.06
C GLN A 334 -1.66 -3.99 28.17
N SER A 335 -2.32 -5.09 27.79
CA SER A 335 -1.76 -6.11 26.89
C SER A 335 -1.43 -5.55 25.51
N ALA A 336 -2.35 -4.79 24.92
CA ALA A 336 -2.13 -4.15 23.63
C ALA A 336 -0.98 -3.14 23.68
N LEU A 337 -0.87 -2.33 24.74
CA LEU A 337 0.23 -1.38 24.88
C LEU A 337 1.58 -2.09 25.08
N LYS A 338 1.63 -3.18 25.86
CA LYS A 338 2.84 -4.01 25.98
C LYS A 338 3.30 -4.54 24.62
N LEU A 339 2.37 -5.07 23.81
CA LEU A 339 2.66 -5.52 22.45
C LEU A 339 3.17 -4.37 21.57
N ALA A 340 2.50 -3.21 21.63
CA ALA A 340 2.91 -2.02 20.86
C ALA A 340 4.32 -1.55 21.23
N ILE A 341 4.67 -1.52 22.52
CA ILE A 341 6.02 -1.19 23.00
C ILE A 341 7.02 -2.26 22.56
N ALA A 342 6.68 -3.54 22.65
CA ALA A 342 7.57 -4.62 22.21
C ALA A 342 7.93 -4.50 20.71
N ARG A 343 6.99 -4.03 19.87
CA ARG A 343 7.21 -3.86 18.42
C ARG A 343 7.83 -2.51 18.06
N GLY A 344 7.40 -1.44 18.72
CA GLY A 344 7.76 -0.06 18.38
C GLY A 344 8.86 0.55 19.27
N GLY A 345 9.30 -0.17 20.30
CA GLY A 345 10.38 0.22 21.20
C GLY A 345 10.16 1.55 21.93
N ASP A 346 11.26 2.22 22.23
CA ASP A 346 11.29 3.49 22.98
C ASP A 346 10.45 4.61 22.33
N ALA A 347 10.36 4.62 21.00
CA ALA A 347 9.54 5.60 20.30
C ALA A 347 8.05 5.46 20.69
N THR A 348 7.55 4.23 20.79
CA THR A 348 6.17 3.96 21.21
C THR A 348 5.97 4.28 22.69
N LYS A 349 6.94 3.87 23.52
CA LYS A 349 6.95 4.13 24.96
C LYS A 349 6.87 5.63 25.29
N LYS A 350 7.67 6.46 24.62
CA LYS A 350 7.70 7.93 24.79
C LYS A 350 6.50 8.65 24.20
N ARG A 351 5.83 8.04 23.21
CA ARG A 351 4.64 8.60 22.56
C ARG A 351 3.39 8.39 23.41
N ALA A 352 3.17 7.19 23.95
CA ALA A 352 1.97 6.82 24.70
C ALA A 352 1.52 7.84 25.77
N PRO A 353 2.37 8.36 26.68
CA PRO A 353 1.91 9.30 27.72
C PRO A 353 1.49 10.67 27.19
N LYS A 354 1.79 10.99 25.93
CA LYS A 354 1.42 12.26 25.27
C LYS A 354 0.17 12.12 24.39
N ASP A 355 -0.29 10.90 24.16
CA ASP A 355 -1.37 10.62 23.23
C ASP A 355 -2.71 10.65 24.00
N ALA A 356 -3.62 11.51 23.56
CA ALA A 356 -4.91 11.76 24.22
C ALA A 356 -5.82 10.52 24.24
N ASP A 357 -5.52 9.52 23.42
CA ASP A 357 -6.26 8.26 23.46
C ASP A 357 -6.08 7.51 24.78
N PHE A 358 -4.98 7.74 25.50
CA PHE A 358 -4.70 7.13 26.80
C PHE A 358 -5.18 7.96 28.00
N ASP A 359 -5.87 9.10 27.81
CA ASP A 359 -6.28 9.97 28.91
C ASP A 359 -7.10 9.27 30.00
N LEU A 360 -7.88 8.24 29.63
CA LEU A 360 -8.72 7.48 30.55
C LEU A 360 -7.93 6.47 31.41
N VAL A 361 -6.69 6.17 31.05
CA VAL A 361 -5.83 5.17 31.71
C VAL A 361 -4.45 5.72 32.11
N LYS A 362 -4.14 6.99 31.79
CA LYS A 362 -2.80 7.57 31.97
C LYS A 362 -2.29 7.58 33.41
N ASN A 363 -3.19 7.52 34.39
CA ASN A 363 -2.87 7.51 35.81
C ASN A 363 -2.85 6.09 36.40
N GLU A 364 -3.16 5.07 35.61
CA GLU A 364 -3.11 3.69 36.09
C GLU A 364 -1.66 3.30 36.42
N PRO A 365 -1.39 2.61 37.54
CA PRO A 365 -0.03 2.24 37.94
C PRO A 365 0.73 1.48 36.85
N TRP A 366 0.04 0.58 36.14
CA TRP A 366 0.63 -0.18 35.04
C TRP A 366 0.99 0.70 33.84
N PHE A 367 0.22 1.75 33.56
CA PHE A 367 0.47 2.63 32.43
C PHE A 367 1.69 3.50 32.70
N VAL A 368 1.74 4.08 33.90
CA VAL A 368 2.89 4.86 34.37
C VAL A 368 4.15 4.00 34.31
N GLU A 369 4.12 2.76 34.80
CA GLU A 369 5.27 1.86 34.76
C GLU A 369 5.72 1.50 33.33
N LEU A 370 4.78 1.21 32.42
CA LEU A 370 5.12 0.87 31.04
C LEU A 370 5.71 2.05 30.26
N THR A 371 5.44 3.30 30.67
CA THR A 371 5.77 4.51 29.90
C THR A 371 6.88 5.37 30.49
N LYS A 372 7.41 5.03 31.67
CA LYS A 372 8.64 5.62 32.27
C LYS A 372 9.87 5.27 31.44
#